data_AF-A0A7S3HC67-F1
#
_entry.id   AF-A0A7S3HC67-F1
#
_cell.length_a   1.000
_cell.length_b   1.000
_cell.length_c   1.000
_cell.angle_alpha   90.00
_cell.angle_beta   90.00
_cell.angle_gamma   90.00
#
_symmetry.space_group_name_H-M   'P 1'
#
loop_
_entity.id
_entity.type
_entity.pdbx_description
1 polymer ?
#
loop_
_entity_poly.entity_id
_entity_poly.type
_entity_poly.pdbx_seq_one_letter_code
_entity_poly.pdbx_strand_id
1 'polypeptide(L)'
;QARGENIDMMSTPSQAELTQRQFAEKKQKLEESKKAALLAKYGNGSAATPMDPRLRLGQTEAYVEYNREGRVIKGAAPVVVARTKYDEDVFVNNHTSVWGSYYNRARAVWGYHCCHSSLRNSYCTGAKGRQANDAANSEAMDAFQARKMLDSNPKRAAEGASASALTKRSDIFGESNAASAGAIDATKLEKARRRAEEESIGASASSAASGEERKRGYNSMQNVEVSVEDMEVYRMKRTKADDPMAALMDSEELLEYKK
;
A
#
# COMPACT_ATOMS: atom_id res chain seq x y z
N GLN A 1 -34.26 -17.64 -45.86
CA GLN A 1 -34.50 -16.21 -45.63
C GLN A 1 -33.24 -15.44 -45.99
N ALA A 2 -33.32 -14.57 -47.00
CA ALA A 2 -32.21 -13.72 -47.41
C ALA A 2 -31.81 -12.84 -46.22
N ARG A 3 -30.61 -13.06 -45.67
CA ARG A 3 -30.13 -12.30 -44.53
C ARG A 3 -29.63 -10.94 -45.02
N GLY A 4 -30.48 -9.93 -44.85
CA GLY A 4 -30.11 -8.54 -44.55
C GLY A 4 -29.23 -7.80 -45.56
N GLU A 5 -29.79 -7.47 -46.72
CA GLU A 5 -29.58 -6.27 -47.56
C GLU A 5 -30.07 -6.63 -48.97
N ASN A 6 -30.95 -5.82 -49.57
CA ASN A 6 -31.42 -6.03 -50.95
C ASN A 6 -30.32 -5.56 -51.92
N ILE A 7 -29.30 -6.40 -52.11
CA ILE A 7 -28.21 -6.18 -53.05
C ILE A 7 -28.54 -6.93 -54.33
N ASP A 8 -28.68 -6.19 -55.43
CA ASP A 8 -28.89 -6.76 -56.76
C ASP A 8 -27.59 -6.58 -57.57
N MET A 9 -27.08 -7.70 -58.08
CA MET A 9 -25.84 -7.76 -58.86
C MET A 9 -25.91 -6.92 -60.14
N MET A 10 -27.10 -6.76 -60.72
CA MET A 10 -27.30 -5.99 -61.96
C MET A 10 -27.65 -4.53 -61.68
N SER A 11 -28.43 -4.25 -60.63
CA SER A 11 -28.87 -2.90 -60.31
C SER A 11 -27.82 -2.09 -59.53
N THR A 12 -27.01 -2.72 -58.67
CA THR A 12 -26.03 -2.01 -57.81
C THR A 12 -24.68 -2.74 -57.76
N PRO A 13 -23.96 -2.86 -58.89
CA PRO A 13 -22.72 -3.66 -58.97
C PRO A 13 -21.61 -3.19 -58.02
N SER A 14 -21.47 -1.89 -57.79
CA SER A 14 -20.47 -1.33 -56.85
C SER A 14 -20.73 -1.76 -55.39
N GLN A 15 -21.99 -1.78 -54.97
CA GLN A 15 -22.37 -2.24 -53.63
C GLN A 15 -22.19 -3.76 -53.48
N ALA A 16 -22.51 -4.52 -54.53
CA ALA A 16 -22.28 -5.96 -54.58
C ALA A 16 -20.79 -6.31 -54.46
N GLU A 17 -19.91 -5.57 -55.14
CA GLU A 17 -18.47 -5.77 -55.05
C GLU A 17 -17.93 -5.49 -53.63
N LEU A 18 -18.35 -4.38 -53.02
CA LEU A 18 -17.91 -3.99 -51.68
C LEU A 18 -18.33 -5.01 -50.61
N THR A 19 -19.56 -5.52 -50.69
CA THR A 19 -20.08 -6.54 -49.76
C THR A 19 -19.37 -7.89 -49.96
N GLN A 20 -19.02 -8.25 -51.19
CA GLN A 20 -18.22 -9.44 -51.48
C GLN A 20 -16.81 -9.34 -50.88
N ARG A 21 -16.15 -8.18 -50.98
CA ARG A 21 -14.84 -7.93 -50.34
C ARG A 21 -14.92 -8.08 -48.84
N GLN A 22 -15.90 -7.45 -48.20
CA GLN A 22 -16.12 -7.57 -46.76
C GLN A 22 -16.42 -9.01 -46.33
N PHE A 23 -17.17 -9.76 -47.15
CA PHE A 23 -17.45 -11.17 -46.88
C PHE A 23 -16.18 -12.01 -46.94
N ALA A 24 -15.31 -11.77 -47.94
CA ALA A 24 -14.02 -12.46 -48.06
C ALA A 24 -13.13 -12.20 -46.83
N GLU A 25 -13.02 -10.94 -46.40
CA GLU A 25 -12.26 -10.57 -45.18
C GLU A 25 -12.85 -11.22 -43.92
N LYS A 26 -14.17 -11.17 -43.75
CA LYS A 26 -14.85 -11.80 -42.61
C LYS A 26 -14.65 -13.31 -42.61
N LYS A 27 -14.70 -13.94 -43.78
CA LYS A 27 -14.43 -15.38 -43.95
C LYS A 27 -12.99 -15.72 -43.55
N GLN A 28 -12.00 -14.94 -44.00
CA GLN A 28 -10.59 -15.13 -43.61
C GLN A 28 -10.41 -15.02 -42.09
N LYS A 29 -10.93 -13.97 -41.45
CA LYS A 29 -10.88 -13.79 -39.99
C LYS A 29 -11.56 -14.95 -39.22
N LEU A 30 -12.66 -15.46 -39.76
CA LEU A 30 -13.37 -16.60 -39.17
C LEU A 30 -12.55 -17.90 -39.33
N GLU A 31 -11.90 -18.11 -40.47
CA GLU A 31 -10.98 -19.24 -40.66
C GLU A 31 -9.75 -19.14 -39.75
N GLU A 32 -9.16 -17.95 -39.59
CA GLU A 32 -8.05 -17.69 -38.66
C GLU A 32 -8.44 -17.95 -37.21
N SER A 33 -9.60 -17.44 -36.76
CA SER A 33 -10.08 -17.69 -35.39
C SER A 33 -10.39 -19.18 -35.16
N LYS A 34 -10.93 -19.90 -36.16
CA LYS A 34 -11.09 -21.36 -36.10
C LYS A 34 -9.76 -22.08 -36.00
N LYS A 35 -8.77 -21.71 -36.83
CA LYS A 35 -7.42 -22.26 -36.78
C LYS A 35 -6.77 -22.00 -35.42
N ALA A 36 -6.89 -20.78 -34.89
CA ALA A 36 -6.39 -20.41 -33.58
C ALA A 36 -7.06 -21.21 -32.45
N ALA A 37 -8.38 -21.39 -32.50
CA ALA A 37 -9.11 -22.20 -31.52
C ALA A 37 -8.71 -23.69 -31.57
N LEU A 38 -8.48 -24.23 -32.77
CA LEU A 38 -7.98 -25.60 -32.95
C LEU A 38 -6.54 -25.73 -32.42
N LEU A 39 -5.67 -24.77 -32.75
CA LEU A 39 -4.29 -24.71 -32.26
C LEU A 39 -4.23 -24.58 -30.73
N ALA A 40 -5.14 -23.82 -30.11
CA ALA A 40 -5.20 -23.69 -28.67
C ALA A 40 -5.67 -24.99 -27.98
N LYS A 41 -6.62 -25.71 -28.59
CA LYS A 41 -7.15 -26.97 -28.03
C LYS A 41 -6.21 -28.14 -28.20
N TYR A 42 -5.58 -28.26 -29.37
CA TYR A 42 -4.81 -29.46 -29.74
C TYR A 42 -3.31 -29.20 -29.82
N GLY A 43 -2.86 -27.95 -29.68
CA GLY A 43 -1.47 -27.57 -29.86
C GLY A 43 -1.01 -27.74 -31.31
N ASN A 44 0.18 -27.22 -31.61
CA ASN A 44 0.87 -27.55 -32.84
C ASN A 44 2.08 -28.40 -32.50
N GLY A 45 1.92 -29.74 -32.50
CA GLY A 45 3.00 -30.67 -32.21
C GLY A 45 4.16 -30.63 -33.23
N SER A 46 3.94 -30.06 -34.43
CA SER A 46 4.98 -29.86 -35.44
C SER A 46 5.59 -28.46 -35.41
N ALA A 47 5.05 -27.52 -34.63
CA ALA A 47 5.74 -26.27 -34.37
C ALA A 47 6.93 -26.60 -33.45
N ALA A 48 8.10 -26.76 -34.06
CA ALA A 48 9.34 -26.87 -33.31
C ALA A 48 9.44 -25.62 -32.42
N THR A 49 9.28 -25.80 -31.11
CA THR A 49 9.83 -24.85 -30.15
C THR A 49 11.29 -24.65 -30.56
N PRO A 50 11.78 -23.42 -30.78
CA PRO A 50 13.17 -23.21 -31.12
C PRO A 50 14.01 -23.70 -29.93
N MET A 51 14.42 -24.96 -30.00
CA MET A 51 15.32 -25.56 -29.03
C MET A 51 16.67 -24.91 -29.25
N ASP A 52 17.39 -24.68 -28.15
CA ASP A 52 18.76 -24.18 -28.24
C ASP A 52 19.55 -25.09 -29.21
N PRO A 53 20.19 -24.54 -30.27
CA PRO A 53 21.00 -25.31 -31.21
C PRO A 53 22.02 -26.24 -30.52
N ARG A 54 22.46 -25.88 -29.32
CA ARG A 54 23.36 -26.67 -28.47
C ARG A 54 22.73 -27.98 -28.01
N LEU A 55 21.44 -27.93 -27.65
CA LEU A 55 20.64 -29.11 -27.28
C LEU A 55 20.41 -30.01 -28.50
N ARG A 56 20.26 -29.41 -29.69
CA ARG A 56 20.07 -30.16 -30.95
C ARG A 56 21.30 -30.99 -31.33
N LEU A 57 22.50 -30.48 -31.07
CA LEU A 57 23.77 -31.11 -31.44
C LEU A 57 24.43 -31.86 -30.26
N GLY A 58 23.78 -31.91 -29.10
CA GLY A 58 24.33 -32.54 -27.89
C GLY A 58 25.62 -31.88 -27.39
N GLN A 59 25.86 -30.62 -27.74
CA GLN A 59 27.08 -29.91 -27.36
C GLN A 59 26.97 -29.37 -25.94
N THR A 60 27.94 -29.71 -25.09
CA THR A 60 27.99 -29.29 -23.69
C THR A 60 28.61 -27.89 -23.52
N GLU A 61 29.52 -27.45 -24.40
CA GLU A 61 30.33 -26.23 -24.20
C GLU A 61 30.01 -25.08 -25.17
N ALA A 62 29.75 -23.88 -24.64
CA ALA A 62 29.47 -22.67 -25.41
C ALA A 62 30.76 -21.88 -25.53
N TYR A 63 31.28 -21.78 -26.76
CA TYR A 63 32.46 -20.98 -27.01
C TYR A 63 32.15 -19.50 -26.86
N VAL A 64 32.84 -18.85 -25.92
CA VAL A 64 32.74 -17.41 -25.64
C VAL A 64 34.17 -16.83 -25.71
N GLU A 65 34.42 -15.96 -26.68
CA GLU A 65 35.70 -15.24 -26.81
C GLU A 65 35.64 -13.96 -25.96
N TYR A 66 36.65 -13.75 -25.12
CA TYR A 66 36.81 -12.52 -24.34
C TYR A 66 37.93 -11.66 -24.92
N ASN A 67 37.73 -10.34 -24.89
CA ASN A 67 38.78 -9.37 -25.15
C ASN A 67 39.79 -9.35 -23.99
N ARG A 68 40.95 -8.71 -24.18
CA ARG A 68 41.95 -8.47 -23.11
C ARG A 68 41.35 -7.74 -21.89
N GLU A 69 40.30 -6.96 -22.12
CA GLU A 69 39.53 -6.23 -21.10
C GLU A 69 38.41 -7.05 -20.44
N GLY A 70 38.22 -8.32 -20.82
CA GLY A 70 37.17 -9.18 -20.29
C GLY A 70 35.77 -8.97 -20.88
N ARG A 71 35.61 -8.14 -21.93
CA ARG A 71 34.35 -8.00 -22.69
C ARG A 71 34.21 -9.13 -23.70
N VAL A 72 33.02 -9.70 -23.83
CA VAL A 72 32.73 -10.77 -24.81
C VAL A 72 32.75 -10.21 -26.24
N ILE A 73 33.56 -10.81 -27.12
CA ILE A 73 33.69 -10.44 -28.55
C ILE A 73 32.87 -11.38 -29.44
N LYS A 74 32.93 -12.70 -29.18
CA LYS A 74 32.18 -13.72 -29.95
C LYS A 74 31.50 -14.71 -29.02
N GLY A 75 30.32 -15.16 -29.43
CA GLY A 75 29.43 -16.00 -28.62
C GLY A 75 28.33 -15.16 -27.97
N ALA A 76 27.27 -15.83 -27.52
CA ALA A 76 26.22 -15.18 -26.75
C ALA A 76 26.82 -14.78 -25.40
N ALA A 77 27.14 -13.49 -25.24
CA ALA A 77 27.50 -12.96 -23.94
C ALA A 77 26.34 -13.28 -22.99
N PRO A 78 26.60 -13.86 -21.79
CA PRO A 78 25.58 -13.82 -20.76
C PRO A 78 25.24 -12.34 -20.59
N VAL A 79 23.99 -11.96 -20.84
CA VAL A 79 23.52 -10.61 -20.57
C VAL A 79 23.70 -10.42 -19.07
N VAL A 80 24.80 -9.80 -18.67
CA VAL A 80 25.07 -9.47 -17.27
C VAL A 80 24.13 -8.32 -16.94
N VAL A 81 22.91 -8.67 -16.53
CA VAL A 81 21.97 -7.70 -15.98
C VAL A 81 22.60 -7.17 -14.70
N ALA A 82 22.88 -5.87 -14.66
CA ALA A 82 23.43 -5.23 -13.48
C ALA A 82 22.44 -5.40 -12.32
N ARG A 83 22.86 -6.14 -11.28
CA ARG A 83 22.06 -6.38 -10.08
C ARG A 83 22.19 -5.19 -9.14
N THR A 84 21.10 -4.84 -8.47
CA THR A 84 21.15 -3.82 -7.42
C THR A 84 21.83 -4.39 -6.16
N LYS A 85 22.21 -3.51 -5.20
CA LYS A 85 22.87 -3.92 -3.94
C LYS A 85 22.04 -4.91 -3.11
N TYR A 86 20.72 -4.89 -3.26
CA TYR A 86 19.79 -5.70 -2.51
C TYR A 86 19.35 -6.90 -3.34
N ASP A 87 19.14 -8.04 -2.69
CA ASP A 87 18.56 -9.20 -3.34
C ASP A 87 17.11 -8.90 -3.72
N GLU A 88 16.93 -8.51 -4.97
CA GLU A 88 15.63 -8.39 -5.62
C GLU A 88 15.04 -9.78 -5.91
N ASP A 89 13.73 -9.83 -6.11
CA ASP A 89 13.01 -11.05 -6.47
C ASP A 89 13.11 -12.22 -5.48
N VAL A 90 13.38 -11.92 -4.20
CA VAL A 90 13.28 -12.91 -3.12
C VAL A 90 11.82 -13.10 -2.75
N PHE A 91 11.20 -14.13 -3.31
CA PHE A 91 9.83 -14.49 -3.01
C PHE A 91 9.74 -15.52 -1.88
N VAL A 92 9.02 -15.15 -0.83
CA VAL A 92 8.77 -16.04 0.32
C VAL A 92 7.67 -17.04 -0.07
N ASN A 93 7.74 -18.28 0.43
CA ASN A 93 6.66 -19.28 0.38
C ASN A 93 6.00 -19.50 -1.00
N ASN A 94 6.82 -19.58 -2.06
CA ASN A 94 6.40 -19.87 -3.45
C ASN A 94 5.43 -18.82 -4.04
N HIS A 95 5.46 -17.59 -3.54
CA HIS A 95 4.83 -16.46 -4.23
C HIS A 95 5.64 -16.07 -5.46
N THR A 96 5.02 -15.38 -6.42
CA THR A 96 5.72 -14.79 -7.59
C THR A 96 5.78 -13.26 -7.50
N SER A 97 5.48 -12.73 -6.32
CA SER A 97 5.34 -11.31 -6.06
C SER A 97 5.69 -11.03 -4.60
N VAL A 98 6.36 -9.92 -4.32
CA VAL A 98 6.72 -9.52 -2.95
C VAL A 98 5.47 -9.10 -2.15
N TRP A 99 5.53 -9.22 -0.83
CA TRP A 99 4.48 -8.70 0.07
C TRP A 99 4.32 -7.19 -0.11
N GLY A 100 3.09 -6.70 -0.22
CA GLY A 100 2.80 -5.28 -0.48
C GLY A 100 2.68 -4.93 -1.96
N SER A 101 2.87 -5.90 -2.86
CA SER A 101 2.61 -5.73 -4.31
C SER A 101 1.12 -5.59 -4.66
N TYR A 102 0.21 -5.86 -3.71
CA TYR A 102 -1.23 -5.73 -3.88
C TYR A 102 -1.86 -4.98 -2.72
N TYR A 103 -2.79 -4.08 -3.02
CA TYR A 103 -3.60 -3.39 -2.03
C TYR A 103 -5.08 -3.67 -2.29
N ASN A 104 -5.73 -4.28 -1.31
CA ASN A 104 -7.15 -4.54 -1.36
C ASN A 104 -7.92 -3.32 -0.82
N ARG A 105 -8.63 -2.61 -1.70
CA ARG A 105 -9.42 -1.44 -1.33
C ARG A 105 -10.65 -1.78 -0.46
N ALA A 106 -11.17 -3.01 -0.56
CA ALA A 106 -12.33 -3.47 0.19
C ALA A 106 -12.02 -3.67 1.67
N ARG A 107 -10.89 -4.33 1.94
CA ARG A 107 -10.44 -4.62 3.30
C ARG A 107 -9.47 -3.56 3.83
N ALA A 108 -9.00 -2.65 2.97
CA ALA A 108 -7.94 -1.70 3.24
C ALA A 108 -6.63 -2.36 3.75
N VAL A 109 -6.32 -3.57 3.24
CA VAL A 109 -5.16 -4.37 3.66
C VAL A 109 -4.23 -4.64 2.48
N TRP A 110 -2.93 -4.68 2.76
CA TRP A 110 -1.89 -5.08 1.81
C TRP A 110 -1.77 -6.60 1.68
N GLY A 111 -1.31 -7.06 0.53
CA GLY A 111 -1.17 -8.48 0.24
C GLY A 111 -0.20 -8.77 -0.90
N TYR A 112 -0.25 -10.01 -1.37
CA TYR A 112 0.53 -10.49 -2.51
C TYR A 112 -0.25 -10.34 -3.82
N HIS A 113 0.37 -9.82 -4.88
CA HIS A 113 -0.26 -9.69 -6.20
C HIS A 113 -0.56 -11.05 -6.85
N CYS A 114 0.27 -12.07 -6.66
CA CYS A 114 0.13 -13.35 -7.36
C CYS A 114 -1.18 -14.12 -7.03
N CYS A 115 -1.62 -14.07 -5.77
CA CYS A 115 -2.79 -14.81 -5.27
C CYS A 115 -3.83 -13.93 -4.55
N HIS A 116 -3.59 -12.61 -4.46
CA HIS A 116 -4.42 -11.65 -3.71
C HIS A 116 -4.65 -12.03 -2.23
N SER A 117 -3.77 -12.85 -1.66
CA SER A 117 -3.77 -13.17 -0.22
C SER A 117 -3.32 -11.94 0.58
N SER A 118 -4.11 -11.56 1.58
CA SER A 118 -3.77 -10.51 2.56
C SER A 118 -3.14 -11.06 3.84
N LEU A 119 -2.71 -12.32 3.86
CA LEU A 119 -1.98 -12.93 4.98
C LEU A 119 -0.49 -12.99 4.66
N ARG A 120 0.34 -12.38 5.51
CA ARG A 120 1.81 -12.39 5.35
C ARG A 120 2.36 -13.76 5.69
N ASN A 121 3.35 -14.23 4.92
CA ASN A 121 3.96 -15.55 5.06
C ASN A 121 3.00 -16.73 4.87
N SER A 122 1.83 -16.55 4.26
CA SER A 122 1.03 -17.69 3.79
C SER A 122 1.70 -18.33 2.57
N TYR A 123 1.39 -19.60 2.27
CA TYR A 123 1.80 -20.22 1.01
C TYR A 123 0.96 -19.71 -0.16
N CYS A 124 1.57 -19.60 -1.33
CA CYS A 124 0.86 -19.20 -2.55
C CYS A 124 -0.21 -20.23 -2.93
N THR A 125 -1.45 -19.76 -3.08
CA THR A 125 -2.61 -20.57 -3.46
C THR A 125 -2.88 -20.58 -4.97
N GLY A 126 -2.01 -19.95 -5.77
CA GLY A 126 -2.09 -19.91 -7.23
C GLY A 126 -3.34 -19.21 -7.78
N ALA A 127 -3.68 -19.51 -9.05
CA ALA A 127 -4.79 -18.86 -9.76
C ALA A 127 -6.17 -19.17 -9.15
N LYS A 128 -6.39 -20.40 -8.67
CA LYS A 128 -7.64 -20.78 -7.99
C LYS A 128 -7.82 -20.00 -6.68
N GLY A 129 -6.74 -19.85 -5.92
CA GLY A 129 -6.75 -19.03 -4.71
C GLY A 129 -6.99 -17.56 -4.97
N ARG A 130 -6.48 -17.03 -6.09
CA ARG A 130 -6.79 -15.66 -6.52
C ARG A 130 -8.29 -15.46 -6.74
N GLN A 131 -8.94 -16.35 -7.49
CA GLN A 131 -10.38 -16.26 -7.74
C GLN A 131 -11.19 -16.33 -6.44
N ALA A 132 -10.83 -17.24 -5.53
CA ALA A 132 -11.50 -17.35 -4.22
C ALA A 132 -11.30 -16.09 -3.36
N ASN A 133 -10.09 -15.53 -3.33
CA ASN A 133 -9.80 -14.29 -2.61
C ASN A 133 -10.55 -13.11 -3.23
N ASP A 134 -10.59 -13.00 -4.56
CA ASP A 134 -11.30 -11.93 -5.26
C ASP A 134 -12.81 -11.99 -5.01
N ALA A 135 -13.42 -13.19 -5.06
CA ALA A 135 -14.82 -13.40 -4.71
C ALA A 135 -15.09 -13.00 -3.24
N ALA A 136 -14.24 -13.45 -2.31
CA ALA A 136 -14.37 -13.09 -0.90
C ALA A 136 -14.12 -11.58 -0.63
N ASN A 137 -13.42 -10.90 -1.54
CA ASN A 137 -13.18 -9.46 -1.48
C ASN A 137 -14.35 -8.66 -2.08
N SER A 138 -14.97 -9.14 -3.16
CA SER A 138 -16.19 -8.54 -3.71
C SER A 138 -17.37 -8.69 -2.76
N GLU A 139 -17.55 -9.86 -2.15
CA GLU A 139 -18.58 -10.07 -1.13
C GLU A 139 -18.42 -9.12 0.07
N ALA A 140 -17.17 -8.82 0.46
CA ALA A 140 -16.89 -7.86 1.50
C ALA A 140 -17.28 -6.42 1.10
N MET A 141 -17.13 -6.03 -0.17
CA MET A 141 -17.61 -4.74 -0.68
C MET A 141 -19.13 -4.67 -0.67
N ASP A 142 -19.80 -5.73 -1.12
CA ASP A 142 -21.26 -5.78 -1.16
C ASP A 142 -21.84 -5.71 0.26
N ALA A 143 -21.22 -6.41 1.22
CA ALA A 143 -21.59 -6.32 2.62
C ALA A 143 -21.37 -4.91 3.21
N PHE A 144 -20.26 -4.24 2.84
CA PHE A 144 -20.01 -2.86 3.27
C PHE A 144 -21.05 -1.88 2.69
N GLN A 145 -21.37 -2.02 1.40
CA GLN A 145 -22.39 -1.20 0.73
C GLN A 145 -23.78 -1.45 1.34
N ALA A 146 -24.14 -2.70 1.59
CA ALA A 146 -25.40 -3.05 2.25
C ALA A 146 -25.51 -2.41 3.65
N ARG A 147 -24.45 -2.46 4.47
CA ARG A 147 -24.41 -1.79 5.77
C ARG A 147 -24.57 -0.27 5.65
N LYS A 148 -23.90 0.36 4.68
CA LYS A 148 -24.01 1.80 4.43
C LYS A 148 -25.43 2.22 4.04
N MET A 149 -26.13 1.42 3.23
CA MET A 149 -27.52 1.68 2.85
C MET A 149 -28.48 1.57 4.06
N LEU A 150 -28.22 0.64 4.99
CA LEU A 150 -29.00 0.51 6.22
C LEU A 150 -28.80 1.69 7.19
N ASP A 151 -27.60 2.26 7.25
CA ASP A 151 -27.29 3.43 8.09
C ASP A 151 -27.90 4.73 7.55
N SER A 152 -28.17 4.81 6.24
CA SER A 152 -28.80 5.99 5.62
C SER A 152 -30.30 6.12 5.88
N ASN A 153 -30.89 5.32 6.78
CA ASN A 153 -32.28 5.50 7.20
C ASN A 153 -32.41 6.70 8.17
N PRO A 154 -32.97 7.84 7.73
CA PRO A 154 -32.99 9.09 8.51
C PRO A 154 -33.83 9.00 9.78
N LYS A 155 -34.65 7.95 9.94
CA LYS A 155 -35.56 7.78 11.08
C LYS A 155 -34.85 7.47 12.41
N ARG A 156 -33.56 7.12 12.40
CA ARG A 156 -32.79 6.75 13.59
C ARG A 156 -31.80 7.83 14.05
N ALA A 157 -31.59 8.87 13.24
CA ALA A 157 -30.69 9.98 13.55
C ALA A 157 -31.30 11.03 14.51
N ALA A 158 -32.61 11.01 14.74
CA ALA A 158 -33.30 12.02 15.55
C ALA A 158 -33.36 11.73 17.06
N GLU A 159 -33.12 10.49 17.51
CA GLU A 159 -33.38 10.09 18.91
C GLU A 159 -32.12 9.69 19.72
N GLY A 160 -30.89 9.89 19.19
CA GLY A 160 -29.68 9.36 19.84
C GLY A 160 -28.41 10.22 19.75
N ALA A 161 -28.48 11.49 19.35
CA ALA A 161 -27.28 12.33 19.23
C ALA A 161 -26.94 13.06 20.55
N SER A 162 -26.50 12.32 21.56
CA SER A 162 -25.75 12.85 22.71
C SER A 162 -24.47 12.04 22.98
N ALA A 163 -23.73 11.72 21.93
CA ALA A 163 -22.45 11.04 22.04
C ALA A 163 -21.37 11.76 21.24
N SER A 164 -20.49 12.43 21.99
CA SER A 164 -19.10 12.79 21.67
C SER A 164 -18.83 13.35 20.28
N ALA A 165 -18.82 14.68 20.19
CA ALA A 165 -18.13 15.37 19.10
C ALA A 165 -16.66 14.96 19.13
N LEU A 166 -16.29 14.08 18.19
CA LEU A 166 -14.93 13.62 17.94
C LEU A 166 -14.01 14.85 17.84
N THR A 167 -13.20 15.07 18.87
CA THR A 167 -12.13 16.08 18.92
C THR A 167 -11.29 15.95 17.66
N LYS A 168 -11.08 17.06 16.94
CA LYS A 168 -10.35 17.02 15.67
C LYS A 168 -8.91 16.60 15.97
N ARG A 169 -8.29 15.78 15.09
CA ARG A 169 -6.89 15.33 15.28
C ARG A 169 -5.90 16.51 15.41
N SER A 170 -6.26 17.68 14.89
CA SER A 170 -5.54 18.95 15.07
C SER A 170 -5.43 19.39 16.53
N ASP A 171 -6.44 19.10 17.34
CA ASP A 171 -6.51 19.55 18.74
C ASP A 171 -5.54 18.74 19.62
N ILE A 172 -5.26 17.48 19.25
CA ILE A 172 -4.35 16.58 19.96
C ILE A 172 -2.88 16.80 19.55
N PHE A 173 -2.61 17.09 18.27
CA PHE A 173 -1.24 17.20 17.74
C PHE A 173 -0.72 18.63 17.57
N GLY A 174 -1.59 19.64 17.68
CA GLY A 174 -1.20 21.05 17.65
C GLY A 174 -0.94 21.56 16.23
N GLU A 175 -1.58 22.66 15.87
CA GLU A 175 -1.31 23.41 14.64
C GLU A 175 -0.33 24.54 14.97
N SER A 176 0.63 24.87 14.11
CA SER A 176 1.57 25.99 14.31
C SER A 176 0.93 27.38 14.15
N ASN A 177 -0.40 27.45 14.22
CA ASN A 177 -1.19 28.65 13.96
C ASN A 177 -1.60 29.30 15.29
N ALA A 178 -1.11 30.51 15.53
CA ALA A 178 -1.36 31.30 16.75
C ALA A 178 -2.86 31.54 17.04
N ALA A 179 -3.74 31.40 16.04
CA ALA A 179 -5.19 31.52 16.18
C ALA A 179 -5.86 30.35 16.93
N SER A 180 -5.20 29.19 17.04
CA SER A 180 -5.75 28.00 17.72
C SER A 180 -5.48 27.97 19.24
N ALA A 181 -4.65 28.89 19.74
CA ALA A 181 -4.33 29.03 21.16
C ALA A 181 -5.45 29.72 21.99
N GLY A 182 -6.45 30.31 21.33
CA GLY A 182 -7.52 31.07 21.98
C GLY A 182 -8.64 30.25 22.62
N ALA A 183 -8.55 28.91 22.61
CA ALA A 183 -9.61 28.01 23.10
C ALA A 183 -9.21 27.22 24.36
N ILE A 184 -8.14 27.63 25.06
CA ILE A 184 -7.65 26.97 26.28
C ILE A 184 -8.12 27.73 27.51
N ASP A 185 -8.83 27.04 28.41
CA ASP A 185 -9.25 27.60 29.69
C ASP A 185 -8.06 27.72 30.65
N ALA A 186 -7.69 28.95 31.02
CA ALA A 186 -6.54 29.22 31.90
C ALA A 186 -6.57 28.47 33.25
N THR A 187 -7.76 28.28 33.83
CA THR A 187 -7.94 27.57 35.11
C THR A 187 -7.70 26.06 34.99
N LYS A 188 -8.04 25.46 33.84
CA LYS A 188 -7.76 24.04 33.56
C LYS A 188 -6.29 23.81 33.25
N LEU A 189 -5.67 24.74 32.53
CA LEU A 189 -4.23 24.72 32.27
C LEU A 189 -3.42 24.76 33.58
N GLU A 190 -3.76 25.64 34.52
CA GLU A 190 -3.08 25.68 35.83
C GLU A 190 -3.26 24.39 36.62
N LYS A 191 -4.46 23.81 36.61
CA LYS A 191 -4.74 22.52 37.23
C LYS A 191 -3.93 21.39 36.60
N ALA A 192 -3.79 21.38 35.28
CA ALA A 192 -2.95 20.44 34.52
C ALA A 192 -1.46 20.62 34.84
N ARG A 193 -0.97 21.87 34.94
CA ARG A 193 0.42 22.19 35.34
C ARG A 193 0.75 21.64 36.72
N ARG A 194 -0.14 21.87 37.69
CA ARG A 194 0.01 21.37 39.06
C ARG A 194 0.01 19.84 39.11
N ARG A 195 -0.91 19.19 38.39
CA ARG A 195 -0.96 17.72 38.31
C ARG A 195 0.32 17.13 37.73
N ALA A 196 0.82 17.71 36.64
CA ALA A 196 2.06 17.27 36.00
C ALA A 196 3.31 17.52 36.87
N GLU A 197 3.28 18.50 37.77
CA GLU A 197 4.36 18.76 38.74
C GLU A 197 4.32 17.75 39.89
N GLU A 198 3.14 17.50 40.47
CA GLU A 198 2.92 16.46 41.49
C GLU A 198 3.33 15.07 40.97
N GLU A 199 3.01 14.73 39.72
CA GLU A 199 3.45 13.48 39.07
C GLU A 199 4.96 13.43 38.85
N SER A 200 5.60 14.55 38.49
CA SER A 200 7.06 14.60 38.32
C SER A 200 7.82 14.45 39.64
N ILE A 201 7.28 15.00 40.73
CA ILE A 201 7.82 14.86 42.09
C ILE A 201 7.59 13.44 42.61
N GLY A 202 6.41 12.85 42.36
CA GLY A 202 6.12 11.46 42.69
C GLY A 202 7.02 10.48 41.92
N ALA A 203 7.26 10.75 40.64
CA ALA A 203 8.16 9.96 39.81
C ALA A 203 9.62 10.02 40.32
N SER A 204 10.15 11.22 40.63
CA SER A 204 11.52 11.37 41.14
C SER A 204 11.70 10.81 42.56
N ALA A 205 10.69 10.92 43.42
CA ALA A 205 10.70 10.28 44.74
C ALA A 205 10.68 8.74 44.64
N SER A 206 9.92 8.18 43.69
CA SER A 206 9.84 6.73 43.48
C SER A 206 11.11 6.13 42.85
N SER A 207 11.79 6.88 41.96
CA SER A 207 13.06 6.46 41.37
C SER A 207 14.22 6.55 42.37
N ALA A 208 14.24 7.58 43.23
CA ALA A 208 15.23 7.72 44.30
C ALA A 208 15.11 6.63 45.39
N ALA A 209 13.89 6.16 45.68
CA ALA A 209 13.65 5.14 46.71
C ALA A 209 13.93 3.70 46.27
N SER A 210 13.89 3.39 44.97
CA SER A 210 13.92 2.02 44.46
C SER A 210 15.26 1.58 43.83
N GLY A 211 16.19 2.50 43.56
CA GLY A 211 17.56 2.19 43.07
C GLY A 211 17.67 1.43 41.74
N GLU A 212 16.56 1.00 41.15
CA GLU A 212 16.45 0.24 39.91
C GLU A 212 15.57 1.01 38.93
N GLU A 213 16.18 1.72 37.97
CA GLU A 213 15.53 2.49 36.89
C GLU A 213 14.53 1.68 36.02
N ARG A 214 14.43 0.36 36.20
CA ARG A 214 13.73 -0.56 35.30
C ARG A 214 12.40 -1.10 35.82
N LYS A 215 11.96 -0.78 37.04
CA LYS A 215 10.65 -1.23 37.55
C LYS A 215 9.64 -0.08 37.55
N ARG A 216 8.71 -0.10 36.59
CA ARG A 216 7.52 0.76 36.61
C ARG A 216 6.68 0.42 37.83
N GLY A 217 6.30 1.43 38.61
CA GLY A 217 5.50 1.28 39.83
C GLY A 217 4.14 0.65 39.56
N TYR A 218 3.61 -0.04 40.57
CA TYR A 218 2.27 -0.63 40.53
C TYR A 218 1.22 0.44 40.15
N ASN A 219 0.33 0.12 39.19
CA ASN A 219 -0.66 1.04 38.60
C ASN A 219 -0.12 2.07 37.57
N SER A 220 1.05 1.83 36.95
CA SER A 220 1.59 2.71 35.89
C SER A 220 0.78 2.76 34.57
N MET A 221 -0.28 1.96 34.45
CA MET A 221 -1.13 1.85 33.25
C MET A 221 -2.60 2.12 33.58
N GLN A 222 -2.87 3.11 34.42
CA GLN A 222 -4.24 3.57 34.61
C GLN A 222 -4.70 4.32 33.36
N ASN A 223 -5.88 3.99 32.84
CA ASN A 223 -6.47 4.67 31.69
C ASN A 223 -6.89 6.07 32.10
N VAL A 224 -5.99 7.04 31.97
CA VAL A 224 -6.27 8.46 32.15
C VAL A 224 -6.50 9.08 30.77
N GLU A 225 -7.68 9.66 30.57
CA GLU A 225 -7.96 10.43 29.37
C GLU A 225 -7.12 11.71 29.39
N VAL A 226 -6.26 11.87 28.39
CA VAL A 226 -5.36 13.02 28.27
C VAL A 226 -6.15 14.19 27.68
N SER A 227 -6.22 15.31 28.40
CA SER A 227 -6.91 16.51 27.93
C SER A 227 -6.03 17.35 26.98
N VAL A 228 -6.64 18.30 26.27
CA VAL A 228 -5.93 19.24 25.39
C VAL A 228 -4.93 20.09 26.19
N GLU A 229 -5.33 20.51 27.39
CA GLU A 229 -4.51 21.29 28.31
C GLU A 229 -3.33 20.46 28.86
N ASP A 230 -3.52 19.18 29.13
CA ASP A 230 -2.44 18.27 29.55
C ASP A 230 -1.35 18.14 28.46
N MET A 231 -1.75 18.09 27.18
CA MET A 231 -0.82 18.05 26.04
C MET A 231 -0.05 19.37 25.86
N GLU A 232 -0.66 20.51 26.16
CA GLU A 232 -0.01 21.81 26.11
C GLU A 232 1.05 21.95 27.22
N VAL A 233 0.72 21.53 28.44
CA VAL A 233 1.68 21.47 29.56
C VAL A 233 2.87 20.59 29.20
N TYR A 234 2.64 19.43 28.57
CA TYR A 234 3.71 18.57 28.09
C TYR A 234 4.60 19.24 27.04
N ARG A 235 4.01 19.97 26.07
CA ARG A 235 4.78 20.73 25.06
C ARG A 235 5.64 21.80 25.71
N MET A 236 5.09 22.57 26.66
CA MET A 236 5.80 23.63 27.38
C MET A 236 6.94 23.10 28.26
N LYS A 237 6.80 21.90 28.83
CA LYS A 237 7.88 21.27 29.61
C LYS A 237 8.97 20.68 28.71
N ARG A 238 8.59 20.06 27.57
CA ARG A 238 9.55 19.45 26.65
C ARG A 238 10.46 20.48 25.99
N THR A 239 9.91 21.59 25.50
CA THR A 239 10.72 22.64 24.85
C THR A 239 11.76 23.24 25.79
N LYS A 240 11.45 23.38 27.09
CA LYS A 240 12.39 23.89 28.09
C LYS A 240 13.56 22.94 28.37
N ALA A 241 13.35 21.63 28.30
CA ALA A 241 14.39 20.64 28.57
C ALA A 241 15.43 20.54 27.43
N ASP A 242 14.99 20.77 26.19
CA ASP A 242 15.82 20.64 24.98
C ASP A 242 16.47 21.98 24.53
N ASP A 243 16.20 23.11 25.22
CA ASP A 243 16.67 24.45 24.82
C ASP A 243 17.99 24.85 25.54
N PRO A 244 19.11 25.04 24.81
CA PRO A 244 20.38 25.47 25.39
C PRO A 244 20.37 26.90 25.98
N MET A 245 19.34 27.70 25.68
CA MET A 245 19.14 29.04 26.26
C MET A 245 18.29 29.02 27.54
N ALA A 246 17.72 27.87 27.94
CA ALA A 246 16.84 27.79 29.11
C ALA A 246 17.54 28.24 30.40
N ALA A 247 18.82 27.90 30.57
CA ALA A 247 19.63 28.33 31.72
C ALA A 247 19.91 29.84 31.76
N LEU A 248 19.84 30.52 30.61
CA LEU A 248 20.09 31.96 30.47
C LEU A 248 18.82 32.79 30.70
N MET A 249 17.64 32.21 30.48
CA MET A 249 16.35 32.89 30.63
C MET A 249 15.94 33.07 32.10
N ASP A 250 16.43 32.21 33.00
CA ASP A 250 16.19 32.30 34.45
C ASP A 250 17.21 33.21 35.16
N SER A 251 18.33 33.58 34.51
CA SER A 251 19.30 34.54 35.04
C SER A 251 18.93 35.95 34.60
N GLU A 252 18.45 36.80 35.51
CA GLU A 252 18.21 38.25 35.28
C GLU A 252 19.52 39.07 35.13
N GLU A 253 20.62 38.45 34.73
CA GLU A 253 21.91 39.10 34.57
C GLU A 253 22.05 39.61 33.13
N LEU A 254 21.78 40.91 32.95
CA LEU A 254 22.01 41.62 31.69
C LEU A 254 23.51 41.52 31.34
N LEU A 255 23.85 40.67 30.38
CA LEU A 255 25.23 40.51 29.90
C LEU A 255 25.73 41.85 29.36
N GLU A 256 26.54 42.55 30.15
CA GLU A 256 27.22 43.76 29.72
C GLU A 256 28.13 43.42 28.54
N TYR A 257 27.79 43.95 27.37
CA TYR A 257 28.56 43.76 26.15
C TYR A 257 29.88 44.51 26.27
N LYS A 258 30.95 43.78 26.62
CA LYS A 258 32.30 44.35 26.67
C LYS A 258 32.74 44.67 25.24
N LYS A 259 32.86 45.96 24.93
CA LYS A 259 33.42 46.48 23.67
C LYS A 259 34.87 46.08 23.48
#